data_AF-A0A924WUU9-F1
#
_entry.id   AF-A0A924WUU9-F1
#
_cell.length_a   1.000
_cell.length_b   1.000
_cell.length_c   1.000
_cell.angle_alpha   90.00
_cell.angle_beta   90.00
_cell.angle_gamma   90.00
#
_symmetry.space_group_name_H-M   'P 1'
#
loop_
_entity.id
_entity.type
_entity.pdbx_description
1 polymer ?
#
loop_
_entity_poly.entity_id
_entity_poly.type
_entity_poly.pdbx_seq_one_letter_code
_entity_poly.pdbx_strand_id
1 'polypeptide(L)'
;MPLTTIRLFLPHCVIPAIAIFAHMGLAGEADRSGNKPADVSISVPDGCVKLSLGTHAVICAPSDQMYASDVFAEFDRRRAAAKSPDELIARFSAKRELLATAVLKDLPSLTPSAVDLFFDTEVVPALQAAASPKSPQVFLLMTEKTLKQALTAGWSTPSIQYHALADKVRVVDEGFAIVSDYPKYTYVEIKPTDADYSSRVTSSADAVMEAESRDFALRDAKAIAGAMTRFETFIGRALPPNLVASADKEWFGIGLRGALAARYVALFHGDPPRRFVDAMVTPVGNVVVRAAELDLLQPYPLTSLKPAYVPVHQDARRRKSVAIMHHWLDRIEAGQVATTLQALDRLAPEDGLTLARIVHDTSGVELTALLRPAR
;
A
#
# COMPACT_ATOMS: atom_id res chain seq x y z
N MET A 1 39.92 -27.90 4.23
CA MET A 1 39.18 -26.97 3.35
C MET A 1 37.93 -26.53 4.08
N PRO A 2 37.78 -25.26 4.46
CA PRO A 2 36.61 -24.82 5.20
C PRO A 2 35.42 -24.65 4.24
N LEU A 3 34.28 -25.20 4.63
CA LEU A 3 32.99 -25.06 3.95
C LEU A 3 32.49 -23.63 4.16
N THR A 4 32.50 -22.85 3.08
CA THR A 4 31.89 -21.53 3.01
C THR A 4 30.36 -21.68 3.05
N THR A 5 29.76 -21.45 4.22
CA THR A 5 28.31 -21.37 4.38
C THR A 5 27.81 -20.07 3.73
N ILE A 6 27.39 -20.16 2.47
CA ILE A 6 26.64 -19.09 1.81
C ILE A 6 25.25 -19.04 2.45
N ARG A 7 25.02 -18.08 3.35
CA ARG A 7 23.68 -17.72 3.80
C ARG A 7 22.97 -17.00 2.65
N LEU A 8 22.19 -17.75 1.88
CA LEU A 8 21.19 -17.19 0.97
C LEU A 8 20.15 -16.43 1.82
N PHE A 9 20.17 -15.11 1.71
CA PHE A 9 19.07 -14.23 2.11
C PHE A 9 17.84 -14.60 1.29
N LEU A 10 16.97 -15.46 1.83
CA LEU A 10 15.62 -15.67 1.31
C LEU A 10 14.74 -14.53 1.86
N PRO A 11 14.18 -13.64 1.02
CA PRO A 11 13.24 -12.64 1.47
C PRO A 11 11.95 -13.36 1.87
N HIS A 12 11.79 -13.61 3.17
CA HIS A 12 10.56 -14.15 3.72
C HIS A 12 9.46 -13.08 3.63
N CYS A 13 8.43 -13.39 2.86
CA CYS A 13 7.04 -12.96 3.01
C CYS A 13 6.77 -11.46 3.21
N VAL A 14 6.82 -10.68 2.13
CA VAL A 14 6.15 -9.36 2.03
C VAL A 14 4.75 -9.54 1.44
N ILE A 15 3.84 -10.15 2.18
CA ILE A 15 2.40 -10.15 1.95
C ILE A 15 1.79 -10.00 3.34
N PRO A 16 1.38 -8.79 3.80
CA PRO A 16 0.08 -8.23 3.40
C PRO A 16 -0.03 -6.68 3.63
N ALA A 17 0.61 -5.83 2.84
CA ALA A 17 0.35 -4.37 2.93
C ALA A 17 -0.71 -3.90 1.94
N ILE A 18 -0.81 -4.56 0.78
CA ILE A 18 -1.68 -4.12 -0.32
C ILE A 18 -3.15 -4.57 -0.11
N ALA A 19 -3.39 -5.70 0.57
CA ALA A 19 -4.74 -6.24 0.73
C ALA A 19 -5.66 -5.36 1.60
N ILE A 20 -5.10 -4.65 2.60
CA ILE A 20 -5.88 -3.87 3.60
C ILE A 20 -6.58 -2.64 2.97
N PHE A 21 -6.14 -2.17 1.81
CA PHE A 21 -6.64 -0.93 1.22
C PHE A 21 -7.93 -1.07 0.40
N ALA A 22 -8.39 -2.31 0.16
CA ALA A 22 -9.70 -2.58 -0.44
C ALA A 22 -10.90 -2.02 0.36
N HIS A 23 -10.71 -1.62 1.62
CA HIS A 23 -11.75 -1.04 2.48
C HIS A 23 -11.70 0.49 2.60
N MET A 24 -10.75 1.19 1.99
CA MET A 24 -10.63 2.65 2.15
C MET A 24 -11.43 3.49 1.14
N GLY A 25 -12.23 2.86 0.27
CA GLY A 25 -13.10 3.57 -0.69
C GLY A 25 -14.26 4.38 -0.09
N LEU A 26 -14.37 4.48 1.24
CA LEU A 26 -15.50 5.15 1.93
C LEU A 26 -15.08 6.04 3.12
N ALA A 27 -13.79 6.31 3.34
CA ALA A 27 -13.37 7.27 4.35
C ALA A 27 -13.39 8.68 3.76
N GLY A 28 -14.45 9.43 4.09
CA GLY A 28 -14.64 10.83 3.67
C GLY A 28 -13.43 11.70 4.00
N GLU A 29 -13.25 12.73 3.16
CA GLU A 29 -12.33 13.84 3.40
C GLU A 29 -12.59 14.43 4.79
N ALA A 30 -11.74 14.09 5.75
CA ALA A 30 -11.67 14.81 7.00
C ALA A 30 -11.12 16.21 6.70
N ASP A 31 -11.96 17.19 7.02
CA ASP A 31 -11.73 18.63 6.96
C ASP A 31 -10.33 19.00 7.47
N ARG A 32 -9.44 19.42 6.57
CA ARG A 32 -8.10 19.90 6.90
C ARG A 32 -8.17 21.39 7.23
N SER A 33 -8.68 21.71 8.41
CA SER A 33 -8.42 23.03 8.99
C SER A 33 -6.91 23.18 9.25
N GLY A 34 -6.34 24.27 8.71
CA GLY A 34 -4.90 24.55 8.64
C GLY A 34 -4.26 24.90 9.98
N ASN A 35 -4.21 23.94 10.91
CA ASN A 35 -3.27 24.03 12.01
C ASN A 35 -1.89 23.56 11.54
N LYS A 36 -0.95 24.49 11.55
CA LYS A 36 0.50 24.21 11.55
C LYS A 36 0.74 23.06 12.54
N PRO A 37 1.48 21.98 12.20
CA PRO A 37 1.75 20.92 13.16
C PRO A 37 2.36 21.57 14.41
N ALA A 38 1.71 21.37 15.55
CA ALA A 38 2.30 21.73 16.83
C ALA A 38 3.69 21.09 16.86
N ASP A 39 4.70 21.83 17.31
CA ASP A 39 6.06 21.32 17.45
C ASP A 39 6.01 20.15 18.44
N VAL A 40 5.88 18.91 17.94
CA VAL A 40 5.61 17.76 18.81
C VAL A 40 6.89 17.46 19.57
N SER A 41 6.93 17.92 20.82
CA SER A 41 8.08 17.75 21.70
C SER A 41 8.36 16.27 21.90
N ILE A 42 9.50 15.80 21.41
CA ILE A 42 10.02 14.46 21.71
C ILE A 42 10.28 14.38 23.22
N SER A 43 9.56 13.50 23.90
CA SER A 43 9.71 13.27 25.34
C SER A 43 10.93 12.38 25.59
N VAL A 44 11.92 12.91 26.31
CA VAL A 44 13.14 12.18 26.65
C VAL A 44 12.98 11.61 28.07
N PRO A 45 13.16 10.30 28.29
CA PRO A 45 13.15 9.73 29.62
C PRO A 45 14.24 10.34 30.51
N ASP A 46 13.96 10.43 31.81
CA ASP A 46 14.95 10.89 32.78
C ASP A 46 16.22 10.05 32.72
N GLY A 47 17.38 10.71 32.78
CA GLY A 47 18.68 10.06 32.67
C GLY A 47 19.09 9.65 31.25
N CYS A 48 18.29 9.99 30.22
CA CYS A 48 18.65 9.80 28.81
C CYS A 48 19.00 11.14 28.14
N VAL A 49 19.66 11.05 26.98
CA VAL A 49 19.94 12.18 26.10
C VAL A 49 19.37 11.93 24.72
N LYS A 50 18.95 13.00 24.04
CA LYS A 50 18.53 12.98 22.64
C LYS A 50 19.68 13.45 21.75
N LEU A 51 20.08 12.61 20.81
CA LEU A 51 21.01 12.93 19.73
C LEU A 51 20.25 13.16 18.42
N SER A 52 20.77 14.06 17.60
CA SER A 52 20.32 14.25 16.21
C SER A 52 21.40 13.71 15.29
N LEU A 53 21.15 12.56 14.67
CA LEU A 53 22.09 11.87 13.77
C LEU A 53 21.47 11.84 12.37
N GLY A 54 21.93 12.74 11.49
CA GLY A 54 21.33 12.92 10.17
C GLY A 54 19.85 13.34 10.25
N THR A 55 18.96 12.53 9.66
CA THR A 55 17.50 12.72 9.71
C THR A 55 16.84 12.09 10.94
N HIS A 56 17.61 11.43 11.81
CA HIS A 56 17.09 10.61 12.90
C HIS A 56 17.30 11.25 14.26
N ALA A 57 16.30 11.10 15.13
CA ALA A 57 16.44 11.37 16.55
C ALA A 57 16.74 10.07 17.28
N VAL A 58 17.74 10.07 18.16
CA VAL A 58 18.14 8.89 18.92
C VAL A 58 18.14 9.22 20.41
N ILE A 59 17.46 8.42 21.21
CA ILE A 59 17.45 8.54 22.67
C ILE A 59 18.27 7.38 23.23
N CYS A 60 19.29 7.70 24.01
CA CYS A 60 20.19 6.73 24.64
C CYS A 60 20.66 7.22 26.00
N ALA A 61 21.31 6.35 26.78
CA ALA A 61 21.99 6.78 27.99
C ALA A 61 23.20 7.68 27.64
N PRO A 62 23.58 8.65 28.50
CA PRO A 62 24.74 9.51 28.25
C PRO A 62 26.04 8.74 27.97
N SER A 63 26.22 7.56 28.57
CA SER A 63 27.37 6.67 28.36
C SER A 63 27.40 6.00 26.98
N ASP A 64 26.25 5.91 26.31
CA ASP A 64 26.09 5.18 25.04
C ASP A 64 26.09 6.11 23.81
N GLN A 65 26.38 7.41 23.99
CA GLN A 65 26.35 8.38 22.88
C GLN A 65 27.31 8.04 21.74
N MET A 66 28.51 7.57 22.07
CA MET A 66 29.50 7.13 21.07
C MET A 66 29.01 5.87 20.35
N TYR A 67 28.44 4.92 21.10
CA TYR A 67 27.83 3.71 20.54
C TYR A 67 26.68 4.04 19.58
N ALA A 68 25.80 4.98 19.96
CA ALA A 68 24.73 5.46 19.10
C ALA A 68 25.26 6.10 17.81
N SER A 69 26.29 6.94 17.91
CA SER A 69 26.94 7.54 16.74
C SER A 69 27.52 6.47 15.80
N ASP A 70 28.20 5.45 16.33
CA ASP A 70 28.78 4.36 15.54
C ASP A 70 27.71 3.49 14.87
N VAL A 71 26.60 3.22 15.55
CA VAL A 71 25.45 2.49 14.98
C VAL A 71 24.87 3.22 13.77
N PHE A 72 24.68 4.54 13.88
CA PHE A 72 24.10 5.32 12.78
C PHE A 72 25.09 5.56 11.65
N ALA A 73 26.39 5.69 11.94
CA ALA A 73 27.42 5.71 10.90
C ALA A 73 27.48 4.39 10.12
N GLU A 74 27.36 3.25 10.80
CA GLU A 74 27.30 1.93 10.18
C GLU A 74 26.01 1.74 9.35
N PHE A 75 24.88 2.18 9.88
CA PHE A 75 23.60 2.22 9.18
C PHE A 75 23.70 3.05 7.88
N ASP A 76 24.23 4.29 7.94
CA ASP A 76 24.34 5.16 6.77
C ASP A 76 25.25 4.56 5.69
N ARG A 77 26.37 3.95 6.10
CA ARG A 77 27.27 3.22 5.20
C ARG A 77 26.56 2.10 4.44
N ARG A 78 25.72 1.32 5.13
CA ARG A 78 24.94 0.23 4.52
C ARG A 78 23.80 0.76 3.66
N ARG A 79 23.11 1.80 4.13
CA ARG A 79 22.01 2.44 3.41
C ARG A 79 22.48 3.02 2.07
N ALA A 80 23.67 3.63 2.02
CA ALA A 80 24.25 4.13 0.78
C ALA A 80 24.49 3.03 -0.27
N ALA A 81 24.64 1.77 0.16
CA ALA A 81 24.73 0.62 -0.72
C ALA A 81 23.36 0.04 -1.14
N ALA A 82 22.27 0.45 -0.50
CA ALA A 82 20.91 0.00 -0.79
C ALA A 82 20.19 0.96 -1.77
N LYS A 83 19.36 0.42 -2.67
CA LYS A 83 18.52 1.20 -3.59
C LYS A 83 17.44 1.98 -2.83
N SER A 84 17.13 3.21 -3.27
CA SER A 84 16.36 4.15 -2.44
C SER A 84 14.84 4.17 -2.75
N PRO A 85 14.02 4.51 -1.75
CA PRO A 85 12.56 4.73 -1.87
C PRO A 85 12.10 5.85 -2.80
N ASP A 86 12.90 6.91 -2.92
CA ASP A 86 12.59 8.10 -3.74
C ASP A 86 12.50 7.76 -5.24
N GLU A 87 12.88 6.53 -5.58
CA GLU A 87 12.78 5.96 -6.90
C GLU A 87 11.34 5.88 -7.43
N LEU A 88 10.28 5.82 -6.63
CA LEU A 88 8.92 5.71 -7.20
C LEU A 88 8.53 6.93 -8.05
N ILE A 89 8.78 8.14 -7.57
CA ILE A 89 8.51 9.37 -8.35
C ILE A 89 9.44 9.43 -9.55
N ALA A 90 10.73 9.14 -9.36
CA ALA A 90 11.70 9.13 -10.45
C ALA A 90 11.34 8.09 -11.54
N ARG A 91 10.90 6.90 -11.14
CA ARG A 91 10.43 5.83 -12.04
C ARG A 91 9.14 6.24 -12.75
N PHE A 92 8.20 6.87 -12.04
CA PHE A 92 6.99 7.44 -12.66
C PHE A 92 7.36 8.45 -13.73
N SER A 93 8.20 9.44 -13.41
CA SER A 93 8.68 10.44 -14.36
C SER A 93 9.37 9.80 -15.56
N ALA A 94 10.24 8.80 -15.35
CA ALA A 94 10.93 8.08 -16.41
C ALA A 94 10.00 7.23 -17.29
N LYS A 95 8.81 6.86 -16.81
CA LYS A 95 7.82 6.05 -17.52
C LYS A 95 6.59 6.84 -17.96
N ARG A 96 6.57 8.17 -17.74
CA ARG A 96 5.37 9.01 -17.95
C ARG A 96 4.83 8.93 -19.36
N GLU A 97 5.68 9.02 -20.38
CA GLU A 97 5.26 8.95 -21.79
C GLU A 97 4.69 7.58 -22.17
N LEU A 98 5.35 6.50 -21.72
CA LEU A 98 4.86 5.14 -21.92
C LEU A 98 3.50 4.94 -21.23
N LEU A 99 3.35 5.47 -20.02
CA LEU A 99 2.11 5.40 -19.26
C LEU A 99 0.99 6.20 -19.92
N ALA A 100 1.26 7.41 -20.38
CA ALA A 100 0.31 8.23 -21.13
C ALA A 100 -0.16 7.52 -22.40
N THR A 101 0.78 6.93 -23.14
CA THR A 101 0.48 6.14 -24.35
C THR A 101 -0.42 4.95 -24.04
N ALA A 102 -0.14 4.21 -22.96
CA ALA A 102 -0.98 3.09 -22.54
C ALA A 102 -2.40 3.55 -22.16
N VAL A 103 -2.51 4.62 -21.37
CA VAL A 103 -3.81 5.18 -20.96
C VAL A 103 -4.64 5.62 -22.17
N LEU A 104 -4.06 6.39 -23.10
CA LEU A 104 -4.76 6.88 -24.29
C LEU A 104 -5.16 5.74 -25.25
N LYS A 105 -4.35 4.68 -25.30
CA LYS A 105 -4.65 3.49 -26.11
C LYS A 105 -5.83 2.69 -25.56
N ASP A 106 -5.94 2.58 -24.24
CA ASP A 106 -7.02 1.82 -23.60
C ASP A 106 -8.30 2.66 -23.47
N LEU A 107 -8.19 3.99 -23.31
CA LEU A 107 -9.28 4.92 -23.08
C LEU A 107 -9.34 6.01 -24.19
N PRO A 108 -9.93 5.71 -25.35
CA PRO A 108 -9.89 6.57 -26.53
C PRO A 108 -10.70 7.87 -26.40
N SER A 109 -11.54 7.99 -25.36
CA SER A 109 -12.29 9.22 -25.05
C SER A 109 -11.42 10.31 -24.41
N LEU A 110 -10.19 9.97 -23.98
CA LEU A 110 -9.28 10.89 -23.32
C LEU A 110 -8.39 11.65 -24.31
N THR A 111 -8.01 12.86 -23.92
CA THR A 111 -6.99 13.66 -24.63
C THR A 111 -5.64 13.57 -23.92
N PRO A 112 -4.51 13.76 -24.63
CA PRO A 112 -3.19 13.83 -23.99
C PRO A 112 -3.13 14.85 -22.85
N SER A 113 -3.74 16.03 -23.04
CA SER A 113 -3.80 17.08 -22.03
C SER A 113 -4.58 16.68 -20.77
N ALA A 114 -5.64 15.88 -20.89
CA ALA A 114 -6.39 15.38 -19.74
C ALA A 114 -5.57 14.37 -18.93
N VAL A 115 -4.80 13.53 -19.62
CA VAL A 115 -3.91 12.55 -18.99
C VAL A 115 -2.75 13.25 -18.27
N ASP A 116 -2.13 14.25 -18.91
CA ASP A 116 -1.07 15.04 -18.28
C ASP A 116 -1.58 15.80 -17.05
N LEU A 117 -2.73 16.46 -17.17
CA LEU A 117 -3.35 17.16 -16.05
C LEU A 117 -3.63 16.20 -14.89
N PHE A 118 -4.16 15.01 -15.16
CA PHE A 118 -4.39 13.98 -14.16
C PHE A 118 -3.08 13.54 -13.49
N PHE A 119 -2.02 13.32 -14.26
CA PHE A 119 -0.71 12.97 -13.70
C PHE A 119 -0.17 14.07 -12.77
N ASP A 120 -0.26 15.33 -13.20
CA ASP A 120 0.30 16.46 -12.44
C ASP A 120 -0.53 16.83 -11.21
N THR A 121 -1.86 16.68 -11.27
CA THR A 121 -2.77 17.14 -10.21
C THR A 121 -3.20 16.04 -9.26
N GLU A 122 -3.18 14.77 -9.68
CA GLU A 122 -3.67 13.66 -8.86
C GLU A 122 -2.56 12.65 -8.52
N VAL A 123 -1.80 12.17 -9.51
CA VAL A 123 -0.83 11.07 -9.30
C VAL A 123 0.46 11.55 -8.65
N VAL A 124 1.13 12.54 -9.24
CA VAL A 124 2.41 13.08 -8.72
C VAL A 124 2.23 13.60 -7.29
N PRO A 125 1.19 14.39 -6.95
CA PRO A 125 0.96 14.83 -5.57
C PRO A 125 0.71 13.67 -4.61
N ALA A 126 0.02 12.61 -5.04
CA ALA A 126 -0.19 11.42 -4.20
C ALA A 126 1.13 10.68 -3.92
N LEU A 127 1.97 10.49 -4.93
CA LEU A 127 3.29 9.87 -4.78
C LEU A 127 4.21 10.73 -3.88
N GLN A 128 4.20 12.06 -4.07
CA GLN A 128 4.93 13.01 -3.22
C GLN A 128 4.45 12.97 -1.77
N ALA A 129 3.13 12.94 -1.55
CA ALA A 129 2.57 12.88 -0.20
C ALA A 129 2.93 11.59 0.55
N ALA A 130 3.20 10.49 -0.17
CA ALA A 130 3.66 9.23 0.39
C ALA A 130 5.19 9.17 0.57
N ALA A 131 5.95 9.86 -0.28
CA ALA A 131 7.40 10.00 -0.15
C ALA A 131 7.80 10.91 1.03
N SER A 132 7.00 11.95 1.31
CA SER A 132 7.25 12.89 2.41
C SER A 132 7.28 12.18 3.77
N PRO A 133 8.38 12.27 4.54
CA PRO A 133 8.41 11.78 5.91
C PRO A 133 7.43 12.58 6.77
N LYS A 134 6.31 11.98 7.17
CA LYS A 134 5.28 12.68 7.95
C LYS A 134 5.49 12.65 9.46
N SER A 135 6.23 11.66 9.98
CA SER A 135 6.48 11.54 11.42
C SER A 135 7.98 11.38 11.66
N PRO A 136 8.60 12.21 12.52
CA PRO A 136 9.98 12.00 12.92
C PRO A 136 10.09 10.63 13.61
N GLN A 137 11.02 9.79 13.12
CA GLN A 137 11.34 8.53 13.79
C GLN A 137 12.33 8.80 14.93
N VAL A 138 11.98 8.30 16.12
CA VAL A 138 12.81 8.38 17.32
C VAL A 138 13.27 6.97 17.67
N PHE A 139 14.57 6.72 17.60
CA PHE A 139 15.14 5.43 17.98
C PHE A 139 15.51 5.44 19.44
N LEU A 140 14.95 4.52 20.23
CA LEU A 140 15.35 4.30 21.61
C LEU A 140 16.44 3.23 21.62
N LEU A 141 17.70 3.65 21.75
CA LEU A 141 18.85 2.77 21.80
C LEU A 141 19.27 2.59 23.27
N MET A 142 18.71 1.56 23.91
CA MET A 142 18.96 1.26 25.33
C MET A 142 18.71 -0.22 25.65
N THR A 143 19.17 -0.68 26.82
CA THR A 143 18.85 -2.03 27.31
C THR A 143 17.39 -2.14 27.75
N GLU A 144 16.82 -3.35 27.75
CA GLU A 144 15.44 -3.57 28.23
C GLU A 144 15.29 -3.12 29.70
N LYS A 145 16.32 -3.34 30.51
CA LYS A 145 16.36 -2.89 31.91
C LYS A 145 16.22 -1.37 32.03
N THR A 146 16.97 -0.60 31.25
CA THR A 146 16.91 0.86 31.25
C THR A 146 15.53 1.35 30.81
N LEU A 147 14.97 0.73 29.76
CA LEU A 147 13.64 1.08 29.26
C LEU A 147 12.55 0.76 30.29
N LYS A 148 12.62 -0.39 30.97
CA LYS A 148 11.71 -0.73 32.07
C LYS A 148 11.79 0.29 33.19
N GLN A 149 12.99 0.66 33.62
CA GLN A 149 13.19 1.66 34.67
C GLN A 149 12.53 2.99 34.30
N ALA A 150 12.74 3.46 33.07
CA ALA A 150 12.08 4.67 32.55
C ALA A 150 10.55 4.55 32.58
N LEU A 151 9.99 3.44 32.08
CA LEU A 151 8.54 3.21 32.06
C LEU A 151 7.94 3.14 33.47
N THR A 152 8.62 2.50 34.41
CA THR A 152 8.19 2.42 35.82
C THR A 152 8.34 3.74 36.58
N ALA A 153 9.27 4.60 36.16
CA ALA A 153 9.49 5.93 36.72
C ALA A 153 8.45 6.97 36.24
N GLY A 154 7.54 6.57 35.35
CA GLY A 154 6.45 7.42 34.85
C GLY A 154 6.68 7.97 33.45
N TRP A 155 7.79 7.66 32.79
CA TRP A 155 7.94 7.95 31.37
C TRP A 155 6.96 7.07 30.58
N SER A 156 6.29 7.63 29.57
CA SER A 156 5.36 6.88 28.74
C SER A 156 5.31 7.43 27.32
N THR A 157 4.99 6.54 26.39
CA THR A 157 4.72 6.87 24.99
C THR A 157 3.65 5.92 24.46
N PRO A 158 2.75 6.36 23.54
CA PRO A 158 1.70 5.50 22.99
C PRO A 158 2.20 4.19 22.36
N SER A 159 3.41 4.20 21.81
CA SER A 159 4.02 3.10 21.05
C SER A 159 4.76 2.06 21.92
N ILE A 160 4.90 2.28 23.23
CA ILE A 160 5.64 1.37 24.12
C ILE A 160 4.86 1.17 25.41
N GLN A 161 4.57 -0.09 25.72
CA GLN A 161 3.85 -0.50 26.91
C GLN A 161 4.71 -1.40 27.78
N TYR A 162 4.63 -1.21 29.09
CA TYR A 162 5.19 -2.14 30.07
C TYR A 162 4.10 -3.08 30.56
N HIS A 163 4.30 -4.39 30.36
CA HIS A 163 3.41 -5.42 30.88
C HIS A 163 3.91 -5.91 32.23
N ALA A 164 3.37 -5.33 33.31
CA ALA A 164 3.78 -5.64 34.69
C ALA A 164 3.67 -7.13 35.05
N LEU A 165 2.63 -7.84 34.58
CA LEU A 165 2.44 -9.26 34.88
C LEU A 165 3.46 -10.18 34.20
N ALA A 166 3.94 -9.78 33.02
CA ALA A 166 4.93 -10.55 32.26
C ALA A 166 6.37 -10.06 32.51
N ASP A 167 6.53 -8.95 33.25
CA ASP A 167 7.76 -8.15 33.35
C ASP A 167 8.44 -8.00 31.98
N LYS A 168 7.72 -7.47 31.00
CA LYS A 168 8.22 -7.27 29.64
C LYS A 168 7.81 -5.94 29.06
N VAL A 169 8.72 -5.37 28.29
CA VAL A 169 8.38 -4.25 27.41
C VAL A 169 7.79 -4.80 26.12
N ARG A 170 6.68 -4.21 25.69
CA ARG A 170 6.07 -4.46 24.39
C ARG A 170 6.11 -3.17 23.60
N VAL A 171 6.73 -3.22 22.44
CA VAL A 171 6.49 -2.21 21.41
C VAL A 171 5.12 -2.49 20.85
N VAL A 172 4.20 -1.57 21.07
CA VAL A 172 2.91 -1.58 20.38
C VAL A 172 3.22 -1.08 18.99
N ASP A 173 3.32 -2.01 18.06
CA ASP A 173 3.24 -1.67 16.65
C ASP A 173 1.82 -1.09 16.49
N GLU A 174 1.71 0.24 16.48
CA GLU A 174 0.48 0.96 16.17
C GLU A 174 0.15 0.58 14.73
N GLY A 175 -0.53 -0.56 14.56
CA GLY A 175 -0.84 -1.10 13.26
C GLY A 175 -1.43 0.00 12.40
N PHE A 176 -0.84 0.23 11.22
CA PHE A 176 -1.29 1.15 10.18
C PHE A 176 -2.01 2.40 10.69
N ALA A 177 -1.53 3.09 11.74
CA ALA A 177 -2.11 4.37 12.12
C ALA A 177 -1.87 5.36 10.95
N ILE A 178 -2.93 5.66 10.21
CA ILE A 178 -2.86 6.32 8.89
C ILE A 178 -2.49 7.80 9.01
N VAL A 179 -2.73 8.44 10.15
CA VAL A 179 -2.28 9.80 10.43
C VAL A 179 -1.99 9.88 11.93
N SER A 180 -0.72 9.96 12.29
CA SER A 180 -0.29 10.32 13.63
C SER A 180 0.79 11.37 13.45
N ASP A 181 0.49 12.60 13.83
CA ASP A 181 1.47 13.70 13.88
C ASP A 181 2.50 13.49 15.01
N TYR A 182 2.36 12.40 15.79
CA TYR A 182 3.26 12.08 16.89
C TYR A 182 4.57 11.45 16.39
N PRO A 183 5.70 11.69 17.10
CA PRO A 183 6.93 10.97 16.86
C PRO A 183 6.68 9.46 17.02
N LYS A 184 7.10 8.69 16.02
CA LYS A 184 7.09 7.24 16.10
C LYS A 184 8.33 6.80 16.87
N TYR A 185 8.15 6.15 18.02
CA TYR A 185 9.27 5.59 18.76
C TYR A 185 9.52 4.16 18.31
N THR A 186 10.73 3.90 17.85
CA THR A 186 11.22 2.56 17.53
C THR A 186 12.18 2.15 18.62
N TYR A 187 11.82 1.14 19.40
CA TYR A 187 12.74 0.56 20.36
C TYR A 187 13.76 -0.35 19.65
N VAL A 188 15.04 -0.02 19.81
CA VAL A 188 16.17 -0.83 19.36
C VAL A 188 16.89 -1.32 20.59
N GLU A 189 16.65 -2.59 20.94
CA GLU A 189 17.27 -3.19 22.11
C GLU A 189 18.80 -3.26 21.93
N ILE A 190 19.53 -2.60 22.84
CA ILE A 190 20.95 -2.89 23.04
C ILE A 190 21.00 -4.23 23.77
N LYS A 191 21.24 -5.32 23.04
CA LYS A 191 21.39 -6.64 23.66
C LYS A 191 22.67 -6.67 24.50
N PRO A 192 22.58 -6.82 25.83
CA PRO A 192 23.75 -7.14 26.62
C PRO A 192 24.16 -8.57 26.27
N THR A 193 25.23 -8.73 25.50
CA THR A 193 25.75 -10.03 25.08
C THR A 193 27.26 -10.04 25.23
N ASP A 194 27.85 -11.24 25.38
CA ASP A 194 29.30 -11.49 25.38
C ASP A 194 29.97 -11.18 24.02
N ALA A 195 29.28 -10.49 23.11
CA ALA A 195 29.78 -10.09 21.80
C ALA A 195 30.67 -8.84 21.89
N ASP A 196 31.70 -8.77 21.04
CA ASP A 196 32.54 -7.58 20.93
C ASP A 196 31.75 -6.34 20.48
N TYR A 197 32.34 -5.17 20.71
CA TYR A 197 31.74 -3.87 20.40
C TYR A 197 31.28 -3.75 18.94
N SER A 198 32.08 -4.25 17.99
CA SER A 198 31.79 -4.14 16.56
C SER A 198 30.56 -4.97 16.16
N SER A 199 30.45 -6.18 16.72
CA SER A 199 29.31 -7.07 16.51
C SER A 199 28.00 -6.47 17.06
N ARG A 200 28.08 -5.79 18.21
CA ARG A 200 26.94 -5.05 18.77
C ARG A 200 26.51 -3.89 17.87
N VAL A 201 27.46 -3.04 17.45
CA VAL A 201 27.19 -1.92 16.52
C VAL A 201 26.50 -2.42 15.26
N THR A 202 27.02 -3.50 14.67
CA THR A 202 26.43 -4.15 13.50
C THR A 202 25.00 -4.62 13.76
N SER A 203 24.76 -5.32 14.85
CA SER A 203 23.43 -5.87 15.18
C SER A 203 22.39 -4.77 15.45
N SER A 204 22.79 -3.68 16.11
CA SER A 204 21.91 -2.53 16.31
C SER A 204 21.65 -1.78 14.99
N ALA A 205 22.66 -1.65 14.11
CA ALA A 205 22.48 -1.07 12.79
C ALA A 205 21.52 -1.91 11.92
N ASP A 206 21.56 -3.25 12.03
CA ASP A 206 20.60 -4.13 11.36
C ASP A 206 19.16 -3.91 11.86
N ALA A 207 18.97 -3.73 13.16
CA ALA A 207 17.65 -3.42 13.71
C ALA A 207 17.12 -2.05 13.26
N VAL A 208 18.00 -1.05 13.13
CA VAL A 208 17.65 0.27 12.55
C VAL A 208 17.29 0.11 11.06
N MET A 209 18.07 -0.64 10.28
CA MET A 209 17.78 -0.95 8.88
C MET A 209 16.43 -1.66 8.71
N GLU A 210 16.11 -2.63 9.56
CA GLU A 210 14.84 -3.36 9.51
C GLU A 210 13.66 -2.45 9.83
N ALA A 211 13.78 -1.57 10.82
CA ALA A 211 12.74 -0.59 11.16
C ALA A 211 12.49 0.41 10.03
N GLU A 212 13.55 0.98 9.45
CA GLU A 212 13.46 1.86 8.28
C GLU A 212 12.87 1.14 7.07
N SER A 213 13.28 -0.11 6.82
CA SER A 213 12.75 -0.91 5.71
C SER A 213 11.25 -1.20 5.85
N ARG A 214 10.76 -1.41 7.07
CA ARG A 214 9.32 -1.60 7.34
C ARG A 214 8.53 -0.31 7.11
N ASP A 215 9.00 0.83 7.62
CA ASP A 215 8.33 2.11 7.38
C ASP A 215 8.40 2.50 5.89
N PHE A 216 9.49 2.17 5.21
CA PHE A 216 9.60 2.29 3.75
C PHE A 216 8.55 1.44 3.04
N ALA A 217 8.50 0.13 3.29
CA ALA A 217 7.54 -0.77 2.66
C ALA A 217 6.09 -0.31 2.88
N LEU A 218 5.81 0.28 4.05
CA LEU A 218 4.52 0.89 4.35
C LEU A 218 4.26 2.14 3.49
N ARG A 219 5.23 3.05 3.36
CA ARG A 219 5.10 4.25 2.52
C ARG A 219 4.94 3.90 1.05
N ASP A 220 5.73 2.95 0.57
CA ASP A 220 5.65 2.41 -0.78
C ASP A 220 4.25 1.81 -1.05
N ALA A 221 3.76 0.95 -0.16
CA ALA A 221 2.40 0.41 -0.26
C ALA A 221 1.32 1.51 -0.24
N LYS A 222 1.48 2.57 0.56
CA LYS A 222 0.57 3.72 0.58
C LYS A 222 0.62 4.51 -0.73
N ALA A 223 1.81 4.72 -1.29
CA ALA A 223 2.00 5.42 -2.56
C ALA A 223 1.31 4.66 -3.70
N ILE A 224 1.54 3.35 -3.76
CA ILE A 224 0.94 2.43 -4.72
C ILE A 224 -0.57 2.44 -4.58
N ALA A 225 -1.11 2.24 -3.37
CA ALA A 225 -2.54 2.25 -3.13
C ALA A 225 -3.18 3.59 -3.51
N GLY A 226 -2.55 4.71 -3.12
CA GLY A 226 -2.99 6.05 -3.49
C GLY A 226 -3.03 6.25 -5.00
N ALA A 227 -1.97 5.89 -5.72
CA ALA A 227 -1.92 5.95 -7.17
C ALA A 227 -2.99 5.07 -7.82
N MET A 228 -3.17 3.83 -7.36
CA MET A 228 -4.21 2.92 -7.86
C MET A 228 -5.60 3.53 -7.73
N THR A 229 -5.97 4.07 -6.56
CA THR A 229 -7.28 4.71 -6.36
C THR A 229 -7.49 5.92 -7.28
N ARG A 230 -6.46 6.73 -7.52
CA ARG A 230 -6.53 7.85 -8.46
C ARG A 230 -6.73 7.36 -9.90
N PHE A 231 -6.01 6.33 -10.33
CA PHE A 231 -6.24 5.70 -11.62
C PHE A 231 -7.66 5.13 -11.74
N GLU A 232 -8.15 4.37 -10.75
CA GLU A 232 -9.51 3.84 -10.76
C GLU A 232 -10.56 4.94 -10.93
N THR A 233 -10.39 6.05 -10.21
CA THR A 233 -11.28 7.21 -10.27
C THR A 233 -11.23 7.86 -11.66
N PHE A 234 -10.02 8.09 -12.19
CA PHE A 234 -9.82 8.70 -13.50
C PHE A 234 -10.38 7.84 -14.64
N ILE A 235 -10.08 6.54 -14.64
CA ILE A 235 -10.66 5.56 -15.56
C ILE A 235 -12.19 5.58 -15.43
N GLY A 236 -12.71 5.61 -14.20
CA GLY A 236 -14.15 5.64 -13.95
C GLY A 236 -14.87 6.83 -14.55
N ARG A 237 -14.23 8.02 -14.59
CA ARG A 237 -14.75 9.21 -15.27
C ARG A 237 -14.73 9.10 -16.80
N ALA A 238 -13.83 8.29 -17.35
CA ALA A 238 -13.66 8.09 -18.79
C ALA A 238 -14.58 7.00 -19.38
N LEU A 239 -15.15 6.15 -18.53
CA LEU A 239 -16.01 5.04 -18.97
C LEU A 239 -17.41 5.53 -19.39
N PRO A 240 -18.03 4.87 -20.38
CA PRO A 240 -19.41 5.15 -20.78
C PRO A 240 -20.40 5.08 -19.60
N PRO A 241 -21.28 6.09 -19.40
CA PRO A 241 -22.20 6.16 -18.26
C PRO A 241 -23.17 4.98 -18.15
N ASN A 242 -23.56 4.40 -19.29
CA ASN A 242 -24.45 3.24 -19.37
C ASN A 242 -23.87 1.97 -18.73
N LEU A 243 -22.55 1.90 -18.53
CA LEU A 243 -21.86 0.81 -17.84
C LEU A 243 -21.94 0.92 -16.31
N VAL A 244 -22.44 2.02 -15.79
CA VAL A 244 -22.58 2.29 -14.34
C VAL A 244 -24.05 2.39 -13.91
N ALA A 245 -24.99 2.24 -14.85
CA ALA A 245 -26.40 2.53 -14.64
C ALA A 245 -27.17 1.42 -13.90
N SER A 246 -26.73 0.17 -13.98
CA SER A 246 -27.40 -0.97 -13.34
C SER A 246 -26.41 -1.95 -12.72
N ALA A 247 -26.84 -2.64 -11.65
CA ALA A 247 -25.98 -3.53 -10.88
C ALA A 247 -25.46 -4.73 -11.69
N ASP A 248 -26.23 -5.23 -12.65
CA ASP A 248 -25.86 -6.35 -13.52
C ASP A 248 -24.86 -5.94 -14.63
N LYS A 249 -24.60 -4.64 -14.82
CA LYS A 249 -23.60 -4.10 -15.77
C LYS A 249 -22.38 -3.51 -15.07
N GLU A 250 -22.56 -2.99 -13.86
CA GLU A 250 -21.52 -2.27 -13.11
C GLU A 250 -20.30 -3.15 -12.77
N TRP A 251 -20.41 -4.49 -12.82
CA TRP A 251 -19.25 -5.37 -12.66
C TRP A 251 -18.15 -5.09 -13.69
N PHE A 252 -18.51 -4.74 -14.93
CA PHE A 252 -17.54 -4.47 -15.99
C PHE A 252 -16.76 -3.20 -15.65
N GLY A 253 -17.48 -2.13 -15.30
CA GLY A 253 -16.88 -0.85 -14.92
C GLY A 253 -15.99 -0.96 -13.68
N ILE A 254 -16.45 -1.63 -12.63
CA ILE A 254 -15.66 -1.85 -11.40
C ILE A 254 -14.41 -2.66 -11.72
N GLY A 255 -14.55 -3.78 -12.43
CA GLY A 255 -13.45 -4.67 -12.72
C GLY A 255 -12.40 -4.04 -13.62
N LEU A 256 -12.83 -3.32 -14.65
CA LEU A 256 -11.95 -2.72 -15.64
C LEU A 256 -11.11 -1.60 -15.03
N ARG A 257 -11.72 -0.76 -14.19
CA ARG A 257 -11.01 0.28 -13.41
C ARG A 257 -9.88 -0.33 -12.59
N GLY A 258 -10.18 -1.35 -11.78
CA GLY A 258 -9.17 -1.99 -10.93
C GLY A 258 -8.08 -2.70 -11.73
N ALA A 259 -8.46 -3.46 -12.77
CA ALA A 259 -7.49 -4.21 -13.57
C ALA A 259 -6.56 -3.29 -14.38
N LEU A 260 -7.07 -2.21 -15.00
CA LEU A 260 -6.25 -1.21 -15.67
C LEU A 260 -5.40 -0.40 -14.69
N ALA A 261 -5.93 -0.01 -13.53
CA ALA A 261 -5.15 0.66 -12.50
C ALA A 261 -3.94 -0.19 -12.05
N ALA A 262 -4.12 -1.50 -11.86
CA ALA A 262 -3.02 -2.42 -11.60
C ALA A 262 -1.97 -2.42 -12.73
N ARG A 263 -2.39 -2.45 -13.99
CA ARG A 263 -1.45 -2.42 -15.14
C ARG A 263 -0.69 -1.10 -15.21
N TYR A 264 -1.36 0.02 -14.98
CA TYR A 264 -0.74 1.35 -15.00
C TYR A 264 0.26 1.54 -13.86
N VAL A 265 -0.07 1.07 -12.66
CA VAL A 265 0.86 1.11 -11.53
C VAL A 265 2.04 0.18 -11.73
N ALA A 266 1.81 -1.03 -12.27
CA ALA A 266 2.87 -1.95 -12.63
C ALA A 266 3.92 -1.36 -13.59
N LEU A 267 3.49 -0.52 -14.55
CA LEU A 267 4.40 0.09 -15.54
C LEU A 267 5.49 0.95 -14.91
N PHE A 268 5.18 1.73 -13.88
CA PHE A 268 6.19 2.57 -13.21
C PHE A 268 6.77 1.93 -11.95
N HIS A 269 6.03 1.04 -11.28
CA HIS A 269 6.58 0.30 -10.14
C HIS A 269 7.67 -0.70 -10.58
N GLY A 270 7.43 -1.40 -11.69
CA GLY A 270 8.32 -2.46 -12.21
C GLY A 270 7.94 -3.88 -11.79
N ASP A 271 6.89 -4.03 -10.96
CA ASP A 271 6.36 -5.35 -10.61
C ASP A 271 5.32 -5.82 -11.64
N PRO A 272 5.07 -7.13 -11.79
CA PRO A 272 4.07 -7.62 -12.72
C PRO A 272 2.65 -7.17 -12.31
N PRO A 273 1.76 -6.81 -13.26
CA PRO A 273 0.38 -6.41 -12.98
C PRO A 273 -0.38 -7.38 -12.08
N ARG A 274 -0.12 -8.68 -12.27
CA ARG A 274 -0.73 -9.76 -11.49
C ARG A 274 -0.50 -9.60 -9.98
N ARG A 275 0.66 -9.09 -9.54
CA ARG A 275 0.92 -8.87 -8.11
C ARG A 275 -0.09 -7.88 -7.50
N PHE A 276 -0.40 -6.81 -8.21
CA PHE A 276 -1.35 -5.80 -7.77
C PHE A 276 -2.79 -6.32 -7.83
N VAL A 277 -3.12 -7.09 -8.86
CA VAL A 277 -4.42 -7.75 -8.96
C VAL A 277 -4.62 -8.77 -7.84
N ASP A 278 -3.64 -9.65 -7.60
CA ASP A 278 -3.69 -10.65 -6.53
C ASP A 278 -3.93 -9.98 -5.18
N ALA A 279 -3.28 -8.86 -4.92
CA ALA A 279 -3.53 -8.10 -3.71
C ALA A 279 -4.93 -7.45 -3.64
N MET A 280 -5.51 -7.07 -4.77
CA MET A 280 -6.87 -6.56 -4.84
C MET A 280 -7.93 -7.63 -4.66
N VAL A 281 -7.69 -8.87 -5.11
CA VAL A 281 -8.67 -9.97 -5.10
C VAL A 281 -8.53 -10.89 -3.90
N THR A 282 -7.38 -10.83 -3.21
CA THR A 282 -7.15 -11.57 -1.97
C THR A 282 -8.03 -10.98 -0.86
N PRO A 283 -8.89 -11.78 -0.23
CA PRO A 283 -9.67 -11.31 0.89
C PRO A 283 -8.81 -10.91 2.09
N VAL A 284 -9.27 -9.92 2.85
CA VAL A 284 -8.67 -9.54 4.15
C VAL A 284 -9.53 -10.04 5.29
N GLY A 285 -8.89 -10.65 6.29
CA GLY A 285 -9.55 -11.07 7.53
C GLY A 285 -10.50 -12.26 7.36
N ASN A 286 -11.48 -12.36 8.27
CA ASN A 286 -12.47 -13.43 8.23
C ASN A 286 -13.54 -13.15 7.17
N VAL A 287 -13.45 -13.87 6.06
CA VAL A 287 -14.32 -13.70 4.88
C VAL A 287 -15.68 -14.31 5.14
N VAL A 288 -16.69 -13.46 5.28
CA VAL A 288 -18.09 -13.91 5.40
C VAL A 288 -18.73 -14.14 4.03
N VAL A 289 -18.31 -13.40 2.99
CA VAL A 289 -18.85 -13.51 1.61
C VAL A 289 -17.72 -13.85 0.64
N ARG A 290 -17.80 -15.01 -0.02
CA ARG A 290 -16.81 -15.44 -1.00
C ARG A 290 -17.12 -14.82 -2.35
N ALA A 291 -16.11 -14.19 -2.95
CA ALA A 291 -16.22 -13.57 -4.28
C ALA A 291 -16.74 -14.58 -5.32
N ALA A 292 -16.19 -15.81 -5.34
CA ALA A 292 -16.54 -16.87 -6.28
C ALA A 292 -18.03 -17.29 -6.26
N GLU A 293 -18.71 -17.11 -5.13
CA GLU A 293 -20.12 -17.52 -4.94
C GLU A 293 -21.12 -16.47 -5.47
N LEU A 294 -20.66 -15.27 -5.82
CA LEU A 294 -21.54 -14.21 -6.31
C LEU A 294 -21.96 -14.44 -7.76
N ASP A 295 -23.21 -14.16 -8.08
CA ASP A 295 -23.67 -14.00 -9.46
C ASP A 295 -23.57 -12.52 -9.85
N LEU A 296 -22.75 -12.19 -10.85
CA LEU A 296 -22.58 -10.83 -11.34
C LEU A 296 -23.59 -10.46 -12.44
N LEU A 297 -24.24 -11.45 -13.06
CA LEU A 297 -25.33 -11.26 -14.02
C LEU A 297 -26.69 -11.09 -13.32
N GLN A 298 -26.82 -11.66 -12.12
CA GLN A 298 -28.00 -11.54 -11.27
C GLN A 298 -27.61 -11.11 -9.85
N PRO A 299 -27.09 -9.88 -9.68
CA PRO A 299 -26.60 -9.44 -8.38
C PRO A 299 -27.75 -9.32 -7.37
N TYR A 300 -27.49 -9.77 -6.14
CA TYR A 300 -28.43 -9.56 -5.04
C TYR A 300 -28.69 -8.06 -4.83
N PRO A 301 -29.97 -7.64 -4.71
CA PRO A 301 -30.28 -6.25 -4.38
C PRO A 301 -29.67 -5.88 -3.03
N LEU A 302 -28.89 -4.81 -2.98
CA LEU A 302 -28.22 -4.38 -1.74
C LEU A 302 -29.23 -4.02 -0.64
N THR A 303 -30.43 -3.59 -1.01
CA THR A 303 -31.55 -3.32 -0.09
C THR A 303 -32.08 -4.56 0.60
N SER A 304 -31.83 -5.76 0.06
CA SER A 304 -32.20 -7.04 0.66
C SER A 304 -31.16 -7.56 1.66
N LEU A 305 -29.99 -6.91 1.74
CA LEU A 305 -28.94 -7.27 2.71
C LEU A 305 -29.12 -6.49 4.00
N LYS A 306 -28.72 -7.10 5.13
CA LYS A 306 -28.56 -6.32 6.37
C LYS A 306 -27.47 -5.27 6.15
N PRO A 307 -27.62 -4.03 6.66
CA PRO A 307 -26.66 -2.95 6.43
C PRO A 307 -25.20 -3.33 6.74
N ALA A 308 -24.97 -4.13 7.79
CA ALA A 308 -23.64 -4.60 8.18
C ALA A 308 -22.95 -5.50 7.13
N TYR A 309 -23.70 -6.16 6.25
CA TYR A 309 -23.14 -7.03 5.20
C TYR A 309 -22.96 -6.34 3.85
N VAL A 310 -23.55 -5.16 3.65
CA VAL A 310 -23.45 -4.41 2.39
C VAL A 310 -21.98 -4.15 1.99
N PRO A 311 -21.10 -3.65 2.87
CA PRO A 311 -19.71 -3.38 2.48
C PRO A 311 -18.93 -4.65 2.10
N VAL A 312 -19.15 -5.75 2.85
CA VAL A 312 -18.47 -7.04 2.59
C VAL A 312 -18.94 -7.65 1.27
N HIS A 313 -20.23 -7.51 0.95
CA HIS A 313 -20.78 -7.96 -0.32
C HIS A 313 -20.27 -7.11 -1.51
N GLN A 314 -20.21 -5.78 -1.35
CA GLN A 314 -19.64 -4.88 -2.36
C GLN A 314 -18.15 -5.17 -2.60
N ASP A 315 -17.37 -5.42 -1.56
CA ASP A 315 -15.96 -5.81 -1.71
C ASP A 315 -15.84 -7.17 -2.42
N ALA A 316 -16.61 -8.19 -2.03
CA ALA A 316 -16.60 -9.48 -2.72
C ALA A 316 -16.94 -9.35 -4.22
N ARG A 317 -17.91 -8.48 -4.56
CA ARG A 317 -18.27 -8.14 -5.93
C ARG A 317 -17.12 -7.46 -6.66
N ARG A 318 -16.48 -6.45 -6.06
CA ARG A 318 -15.29 -5.78 -6.59
C ARG A 318 -14.18 -6.78 -6.87
N ARG A 319 -13.85 -7.66 -5.91
CA ARG A 319 -12.81 -8.69 -6.05
C ARG A 319 -13.08 -9.61 -7.23
N LYS A 320 -14.32 -10.11 -7.38
CA LYS A 320 -14.68 -10.96 -8.52
C LYS A 320 -14.58 -10.20 -9.83
N SER A 321 -15.14 -8.99 -9.90
CA SER A 321 -15.09 -8.15 -11.10
C SER A 321 -13.66 -7.87 -11.57
N VAL A 322 -12.75 -7.51 -10.66
CA VAL A 322 -11.34 -7.25 -10.97
C VAL A 322 -10.64 -8.51 -11.47
N ALA A 323 -10.88 -9.67 -10.84
CA ALA A 323 -10.31 -10.94 -11.29
C ALA A 323 -10.74 -11.30 -12.72
N ILE A 324 -12.03 -11.12 -13.05
CA ILE A 324 -12.58 -11.41 -14.39
C ILE A 324 -12.00 -10.44 -15.43
N MET A 325 -11.90 -9.15 -15.09
CA MET A 325 -11.34 -8.17 -16.02
C MET A 325 -9.84 -8.34 -16.20
N HIS A 326 -9.10 -8.74 -15.18
CA HIS A 326 -7.70 -9.14 -15.37
C HIS A 326 -7.57 -10.35 -16.30
N HIS A 327 -8.40 -11.38 -16.11
CA HIS A 327 -8.44 -12.55 -17.00
C HIS A 327 -8.75 -12.16 -18.45
N TRP A 328 -9.67 -11.22 -18.65
CA TRP A 328 -9.97 -10.67 -19.97
C TRP A 328 -8.78 -9.92 -20.56
N LEU A 329 -8.22 -8.97 -19.81
CA LEU A 329 -7.08 -8.14 -20.25
C LEU A 329 -5.83 -8.94 -20.63
N ASP A 330 -5.63 -10.12 -20.06
CA ASP A 330 -4.50 -11.02 -20.36
C ASP A 330 -4.67 -11.81 -21.66
N ARG A 331 -5.89 -11.87 -22.21
CA ARG A 331 -6.23 -12.67 -23.41
C ARG A 331 -6.53 -11.84 -24.64
N ILE A 332 -6.62 -10.53 -24.49
CA ILE A 332 -6.94 -9.61 -25.56
C ILE A 332 -5.67 -8.98 -26.16
N GLU A 333 -5.76 -8.66 -27.44
CA GLU A 333 -4.74 -7.92 -28.16
C GLU A 333 -4.76 -6.42 -27.82
N ALA A 334 -3.65 -5.78 -28.18
CA ALA A 334 -3.47 -4.34 -28.13
C ALA A 334 -4.65 -3.59 -28.79
N GLY A 335 -5.32 -2.69 -28.05
CA GLY A 335 -6.38 -1.83 -28.58
C GLY A 335 -7.79 -2.43 -28.49
N GLN A 336 -7.94 -3.71 -28.17
CA GLN A 336 -9.27 -4.31 -28.00
C GLN A 336 -10.06 -3.72 -26.82
N VAL A 337 -9.40 -3.15 -25.82
CA VAL A 337 -10.07 -2.37 -24.75
C VAL A 337 -10.85 -1.20 -25.35
N ALA A 338 -10.19 -0.37 -26.16
CA ALA A 338 -10.80 0.77 -26.83
C ALA A 338 -11.94 0.34 -27.76
N THR A 339 -11.73 -0.70 -28.57
CA THR A 339 -12.76 -1.24 -29.47
C THR A 339 -13.99 -1.71 -28.69
N THR A 340 -13.78 -2.41 -27.56
CA THR A 340 -14.86 -2.90 -26.71
C THR A 340 -15.63 -1.74 -26.08
N LEU A 341 -14.92 -0.74 -25.53
CA LEU A 341 -15.55 0.44 -24.93
C LEU A 341 -16.38 1.24 -25.94
N GLN A 342 -15.87 1.43 -27.16
CA GLN A 342 -16.62 2.09 -28.24
C GLN A 342 -17.87 1.31 -28.64
N ALA A 343 -17.78 -0.03 -28.71
CA ALA A 343 -18.93 -0.86 -29.00
C ALA A 343 -19.98 -0.81 -27.88
N LEU A 344 -19.55 -0.82 -26.63
CA LEU A 344 -20.42 -0.72 -25.46
C LEU A 344 -21.14 0.64 -25.36
N ASP A 345 -20.46 1.72 -25.73
CA ASP A 345 -21.06 3.05 -25.81
C ASP A 345 -22.10 3.11 -26.94
N ARG A 346 -21.74 2.63 -28.14
CA ARG A 346 -22.61 2.64 -29.32
C ARG A 346 -23.85 1.75 -29.18
N LEU A 347 -23.67 0.52 -28.68
CA LEU A 347 -24.72 -0.50 -28.62
C LEU A 347 -25.56 -0.42 -27.34
N ALA A 348 -25.05 0.27 -26.31
CA ALA A 348 -25.75 0.51 -25.05
C ALA A 348 -26.47 -0.73 -24.48
N PRO A 349 -25.75 -1.76 -23.99
CA PRO A 349 -26.37 -3.02 -23.56
C PRO A 349 -27.48 -2.80 -22.54
N GLU A 350 -28.60 -3.48 -22.76
CA GLU A 350 -29.78 -3.41 -21.90
C GLU A 350 -29.52 -4.07 -20.53
N ASP A 351 -28.82 -5.20 -20.53
CA ASP A 351 -28.52 -6.01 -19.33
C ASP A 351 -27.06 -6.53 -19.31
N GLY A 352 -26.70 -7.18 -18.21
CA GLY A 352 -25.37 -7.77 -18.01
C GLY A 352 -25.01 -8.89 -19.00
N LEU A 353 -26.00 -9.62 -19.50
CA LEU A 353 -25.79 -10.71 -20.45
C LEU A 353 -25.47 -10.17 -21.85
N THR A 354 -26.20 -9.16 -22.29
CA THR A 354 -25.96 -8.44 -23.54
C THR A 354 -24.61 -7.74 -23.49
N LEU A 355 -24.23 -7.17 -22.33
CA LEU A 355 -22.90 -6.63 -22.11
C LEU A 355 -21.83 -7.71 -22.32
N ALA A 356 -21.95 -8.87 -21.66
CA ALA A 356 -20.99 -9.97 -21.81
C ALA A 356 -20.87 -10.46 -23.26
N ARG A 357 -22.00 -10.49 -24.01
CA ARG A 357 -22.00 -10.83 -25.43
C ARG A 357 -21.23 -9.80 -26.27
N ILE A 358 -21.44 -8.50 -26.05
CA ILE A 358 -20.68 -7.46 -26.76
C ILE A 358 -19.18 -7.59 -26.50
N VAL A 359 -18.79 -7.88 -25.25
CA VAL A 359 -17.38 -8.13 -24.89
C VAL A 359 -16.85 -9.34 -25.67
N HIS A 360 -17.60 -10.44 -25.75
CA HIS A 360 -17.21 -11.60 -26.55
C HIS A 360 -17.09 -11.25 -28.04
N ASP A 361 -18.08 -10.59 -28.62
CA ASP A 361 -18.12 -10.25 -30.05
C ASP A 361 -16.96 -9.33 -30.48
N THR A 362 -16.50 -8.46 -29.57
CA THR A 362 -15.43 -7.48 -29.84
C THR A 362 -14.03 -7.99 -29.53
N SER A 363 -13.90 -8.92 -28.58
CA SER A 363 -12.60 -9.38 -28.08
C SER A 363 -12.29 -10.85 -28.36
N GLY A 364 -13.30 -11.66 -28.70
CA GLY A 364 -13.20 -13.12 -28.82
C GLY A 364 -13.13 -13.87 -27.48
N VAL A 365 -13.23 -13.18 -26.36
CA VAL A 365 -13.10 -13.79 -25.02
C VAL A 365 -14.47 -13.96 -24.36
N GLU A 366 -14.82 -15.21 -24.06
CA GLU A 366 -16.08 -15.56 -23.38
C GLU A 366 -15.94 -15.40 -21.85
N LEU A 367 -16.83 -14.63 -21.22
CA LEU A 367 -16.78 -14.31 -19.77
C LEU A 367 -17.98 -14.85 -18.98
N THR A 368 -19.04 -15.31 -19.63
CA THR A 368 -20.32 -15.67 -19.00
C THR A 368 -20.16 -16.71 -17.89
N ALA A 369 -19.29 -17.71 -18.10
CA ALA A 369 -19.02 -18.74 -17.10
C ALA A 369 -18.39 -18.18 -15.82
N LEU A 370 -17.50 -17.19 -15.96
CA LEU A 370 -16.82 -16.56 -14.83
C LEU A 370 -17.73 -15.62 -14.05
N LEU A 371 -18.75 -15.04 -14.70
CA LEU A 371 -19.69 -14.11 -14.08
C LEU A 371 -20.68 -14.82 -13.15
N ARG A 372 -20.96 -16.10 -13.40
CA ARG A 372 -21.85 -16.94 -12.58
C ARG A 372 -21.13 -17.52 -11.36
N PRO A 373 -21.86 -18.01 -10.33
CA PRO A 373 -21.25 -18.70 -9.19
C PRO A 373 -20.41 -19.89 -9.65
N ALA A 374 -19.23 -20.07 -9.06
CA ALA A 374 -18.41 -21.25 -9.30
C ALA A 374 -19.16 -22.50 -8.81
N ARG A 375 -19.37 -23.47 -9.70
CA ARG A 375 -20.01 -24.75 -9.38
C ARG A 375 -19.03 -25.76 -8.82
#